data_AF-A0AA40RA96-F1
#
_entry.id   AF-A0AA40RA96-F1
#
_cell.length_a   1.000
_cell.length_b   1.000
_cell.length_c   1.000
_cell.angle_alpha   90.00
_cell.angle_beta   90.00
_cell.angle_gamma   90.00
#
_symmetry.space_group_name_H-M   'P 1'
#
loop_
_entity.id
_entity.type
_entity.pdbx_description
1 polymer ?
#
loop_
_entity_poly.entity_id
_entity_poly.type
_entity_poly.pdbx_seq_one_letter_code
_entity_poly.pdbx_strand_id
1 'polypeptide(L)'
;MEYAFDEIGRRLGEIAKRAPEAIVPYSYAGTMGLVQGEGIAQRFFHKLGASRLERAICAAAGAAGLRYTYGGSLGMHLEYFEESELILIWGANPIASSLHFWTRAQEAKRRGAHLVAIDPYRSLTAEKCHQHIALRPGTDGAFALGMMHVLINENLLDHDYIASHTVGFDALRARAMAYPPERVAQICGICGATIWMRDARQTR
;
A
#
# COMPACT_ATOMS: atom_id res chain seq x y z
N MET A 1 3.37 -41.92 4.13
CA MET A 1 2.52 -40.78 3.74
C MET A 1 1.09 -40.99 4.25
N GLU A 2 0.51 -42.18 4.08
CA GLU A 2 -0.83 -42.52 4.61
C GLU A 2 -0.97 -42.31 6.13
N TYR A 3 -0.03 -42.82 6.93
CA TYR A 3 -0.07 -42.65 8.39
C TYR A 3 -0.22 -41.20 8.87
N ALA A 4 0.42 -40.25 8.18
CA ALA A 4 0.34 -38.84 8.53
C ALA A 4 -1.06 -38.26 8.25
N PHE A 5 -1.66 -38.63 7.11
CA PHE A 5 -3.01 -38.18 6.77
C PHE A 5 -4.07 -38.77 7.69
N ASP A 6 -3.95 -40.06 8.03
CA ASP A 6 -4.86 -40.73 8.95
C ASP A 6 -4.82 -40.10 10.35
N GLU A 7 -3.62 -39.86 10.87
CA GLU A 7 -3.46 -39.26 12.20
C GLU A 7 -3.97 -37.81 12.24
N ILE A 8 -3.71 -37.01 11.20
CA ILE A 8 -4.24 -35.66 11.08
C ILE A 8 -5.77 -35.70 10.98
N GLY A 9 -6.32 -36.58 10.15
CA GLY A 9 -7.77 -36.75 9.99
C GLY A 9 -8.46 -37.12 11.29
N ARG A 10 -7.88 -38.06 12.05
CA ARG A 10 -8.39 -38.46 13.37
C ARG A 10 -8.40 -37.28 14.35
N ARG A 11 -7.27 -36.58 14.51
CA ARG A 11 -7.15 -35.46 15.46
C ARG A 11 -8.07 -34.29 15.10
N LEU A 12 -8.10 -33.89 13.83
CA LEU A 12 -8.99 -32.82 13.37
C LEU A 12 -10.46 -33.22 13.53
N GLY A 13 -10.79 -34.48 13.24
CA GLY A 13 -12.15 -35.00 13.41
C GLY A 13 -12.61 -35.00 14.87
N GLU A 14 -11.75 -35.36 15.82
CA GLU A 14 -12.03 -35.29 17.26
C GLU A 14 -12.31 -33.86 17.73
N ILE A 15 -11.55 -32.88 17.23
CA ILE A 15 -11.78 -31.45 17.53
C ILE A 15 -13.07 -30.96 16.88
N ALA A 16 -13.29 -31.29 15.61
CA ALA A 16 -14.45 -30.84 14.84
C ALA A 16 -15.79 -31.35 15.40
N LYS A 17 -15.82 -32.54 16.02
CA LYS A 17 -17.02 -33.07 16.68
C LYS A 17 -17.44 -32.27 17.93
N ARG A 18 -16.51 -31.58 18.60
CA ARG A 18 -16.76 -30.86 19.86
C ARG A 18 -16.84 -29.34 19.70
N ALA A 19 -15.94 -28.76 18.91
CA ALA A 19 -15.75 -27.32 18.76
C ALA A 19 -14.96 -27.07 17.47
N PRO A 20 -15.61 -27.18 16.29
CA PRO A 20 -14.92 -27.03 15.01
C PRO A 20 -14.25 -25.66 14.85
N GLU A 21 -14.80 -24.61 15.45
CA GLU A 21 -14.23 -23.27 15.50
C GLU A 21 -12.88 -23.19 16.25
N ALA A 22 -12.53 -24.17 17.07
CA ALA A 22 -11.21 -24.27 17.68
C ALA A 22 -10.10 -24.59 16.66
N ILE A 23 -10.46 -24.95 15.42
CA ILE A 23 -9.54 -25.18 14.32
C ILE A 23 -9.40 -23.87 13.53
N VAL A 24 -8.18 -23.36 13.44
CA VAL A 24 -7.85 -22.17 12.62
C VAL A 24 -6.87 -22.58 11.52
N PRO A 25 -7.28 -22.57 10.23
CA PRO A 25 -6.36 -22.84 9.13
C PRO A 25 -5.46 -21.63 8.89
N TYR A 26 -4.24 -21.70 9.44
CA TYR A 26 -3.27 -20.61 9.31
C TYR A 26 -2.48 -20.70 7.99
N SER A 27 -2.62 -19.68 7.14
CA SER A 27 -1.88 -19.57 5.87
C SER A 27 -1.74 -18.11 5.39
N TYR A 28 -0.53 -17.71 4.98
CA TYR A 28 -0.21 -16.44 4.29
C TYR A 28 1.29 -16.38 3.93
N ALA A 29 1.78 -15.85 2.82
CA ALA A 29 1.27 -15.93 1.45
C ALA A 29 2.31 -16.77 0.68
N GLY A 30 1.91 -17.95 0.19
CA GLY A 30 2.79 -18.87 -0.55
C GLY A 30 2.27 -19.04 -1.97
N THR A 31 1.51 -20.11 -2.20
CA THR A 31 0.79 -20.30 -3.46
C THR A 31 -0.47 -19.45 -3.47
N MET A 32 -0.54 -18.44 -4.32
CA MET A 32 -1.69 -17.53 -4.45
C MET A 32 -2.60 -17.85 -5.66
N GLY A 33 -2.47 -19.03 -6.26
CA GLY A 33 -3.33 -19.46 -7.37
C GLY A 33 -4.80 -19.57 -6.94
N LEU A 34 -5.74 -19.30 -7.86
CA LEU A 34 -7.18 -19.32 -7.55
C LEU A 34 -7.65 -20.67 -6.98
N VAL A 35 -7.08 -21.78 -7.45
CA VAL A 35 -7.44 -23.13 -7.01
C VAL A 35 -6.61 -23.57 -5.80
N GLN A 36 -5.30 -23.39 -5.88
CA GLN A 36 -4.32 -23.93 -4.94
C GLN A 36 -4.12 -23.06 -3.69
N GLY A 37 -4.40 -21.76 -3.78
CA GLY A 37 -4.26 -20.84 -2.66
C GLY A 37 -5.40 -20.98 -1.67
N GLU A 38 -6.63 -20.73 -2.12
CA GLU A 38 -7.79 -20.73 -1.22
C GLU A 38 -8.91 -21.68 -1.63
N GLY A 39 -9.06 -21.99 -2.92
CA GLY A 39 -10.23 -22.69 -3.45
C GLY A 39 -10.53 -24.03 -2.77
N ILE A 40 -9.56 -24.95 -2.73
CA ILE A 40 -9.79 -26.31 -2.17
C ILE A 40 -9.75 -26.32 -0.65
N ALA A 41 -8.77 -25.65 -0.05
CA ALA A 41 -8.63 -25.62 1.41
C ALA A 41 -9.84 -24.98 2.09
N GLN A 42 -10.37 -23.86 1.57
CA GLN A 42 -11.53 -23.22 2.18
C GLN A 42 -12.78 -24.10 2.13
N ARG A 43 -13.00 -24.84 1.03
CA ARG A 43 -14.15 -25.77 0.94
C ARG A 43 -14.10 -26.84 2.03
N PHE A 44 -12.92 -27.42 2.26
CA PHE A 44 -12.71 -28.39 3.33
C PHE A 44 -12.99 -27.79 4.72
N PHE A 45 -12.36 -26.65 5.05
CA PHE A 45 -12.51 -26.03 6.37
C PHE A 45 -13.91 -25.44 6.60
N HIS A 46 -14.59 -24.94 5.57
CA HIS A 46 -16.00 -24.52 5.67
C HIS A 46 -16.91 -25.72 5.94
N LYS A 47 -16.70 -26.86 5.27
CA LYS A 47 -17.47 -28.08 5.55
C LYS A 47 -17.22 -28.62 6.96
N LEU A 48 -16.00 -28.44 7.47
CA LEU A 48 -15.62 -28.83 8.83
C LEU A 48 -16.23 -27.92 9.90
N GLY A 49 -16.64 -26.69 9.56
CA GLY A 49 -17.11 -25.67 10.51
C GLY A 49 -15.99 -24.89 11.19
N ALA A 50 -14.79 -24.89 10.62
CA ALA A 50 -13.61 -24.27 11.22
C ALA A 50 -13.67 -22.74 11.24
N SER A 51 -12.88 -22.12 12.12
CA SER A 51 -12.72 -20.68 12.17
C SER A 51 -12.13 -20.12 10.88
N ARG A 52 -12.46 -18.86 10.58
CA ARG A 52 -11.98 -18.16 9.38
C ARG A 52 -10.80 -17.29 9.76
N LEU A 53 -9.64 -17.53 9.13
CA LEU A 53 -8.50 -16.65 9.25
C LEU A 53 -8.65 -15.48 8.27
N GLU A 54 -8.59 -14.26 8.80
CA GLU A 54 -8.39 -13.06 7.98
C GLU A 54 -6.93 -12.99 7.52
N ARG A 55 -6.70 -13.26 6.24
CA ARG A 55 -5.37 -13.35 5.62
C ARG A 55 -4.84 -11.97 5.25
N ALA A 56 -4.60 -11.14 6.26
CA ALA A 56 -4.36 -9.72 6.05
C ALA A 56 -3.05 -9.21 6.65
N ILE A 57 -2.06 -10.10 6.91
CA ILE A 57 -0.82 -9.80 7.64
C ILE A 57 -0.15 -8.51 7.15
N CYS A 58 0.00 -8.32 5.84
CA CYS A 58 0.59 -7.10 5.27
C CYS A 58 -0.39 -6.20 4.50
N ALA A 59 -1.66 -6.60 4.37
CA ALA A 59 -2.61 -5.95 3.45
C ALA A 59 -3.81 -5.28 4.14
N ALA A 60 -4.06 -5.55 5.43
CA ALA A 60 -5.27 -5.09 6.14
C ALA A 60 -5.49 -3.57 6.04
N ALA A 61 -4.48 -2.80 6.46
CA ALA A 61 -4.57 -1.34 6.53
C ALA A 61 -4.75 -0.71 5.14
N GLY A 62 -4.00 -1.16 4.14
CA GLY A 62 -4.13 -0.68 2.77
C GLY A 62 -5.49 -1.00 2.15
N ALA A 63 -6.00 -2.22 2.36
CA ALA A 63 -7.31 -2.62 1.87
C ALA A 63 -8.44 -1.80 2.52
N ALA A 64 -8.35 -1.53 3.82
CA ALA A 64 -9.31 -0.67 4.52
C ALA A 64 -9.25 0.76 3.96
N GLY A 65 -8.06 1.34 3.81
CA GLY A 65 -7.88 2.69 3.25
C GLY A 65 -8.48 2.82 1.84
N LEU A 66 -8.20 1.88 0.94
CA LEU A 66 -8.76 1.90 -0.42
C LEU A 66 -10.30 1.78 -0.40
N ARG A 67 -10.87 0.96 0.48
CA ARG A 67 -12.34 0.85 0.59
C ARG A 67 -12.98 2.13 1.12
N TYR A 68 -12.35 2.82 2.08
CA TYR A 68 -12.85 4.11 2.56
C TYR A 68 -12.78 5.20 1.49
N THR A 69 -11.76 5.17 0.62
CA THR A 69 -11.54 6.23 -0.38
C THR A 69 -12.24 5.97 -1.72
N TYR A 70 -12.22 4.73 -2.21
CA TYR A 70 -12.75 4.35 -3.53
C TYR A 70 -13.97 3.42 -3.49
N GLY A 71 -14.41 2.99 -2.30
CA GLY A 71 -15.49 2.00 -2.15
C GLY A 71 -15.06 0.56 -2.46
N GLY A 72 -13.81 0.33 -2.87
CA GLY A 72 -13.28 -0.99 -3.21
C GLY A 72 -11.76 -1.05 -3.13
N SER A 73 -11.21 -2.26 -3.11
CA SER A 73 -9.75 -2.48 -3.14
C SER A 73 -9.23 -2.42 -4.59
N LEU A 74 -9.36 -1.24 -5.20
CA LEU A 74 -9.00 -0.96 -6.60
C LEU A 74 -7.65 -0.24 -6.67
N GLY A 75 -6.90 -0.51 -7.74
CA GLY A 75 -5.61 0.11 -8.01
C GLY A 75 -5.34 0.22 -9.51
N MET A 76 -4.25 0.88 -9.87
CA MET A 76 -3.83 1.06 -11.27
C MET A 76 -3.27 -0.24 -11.86
N HIS A 77 -3.52 -0.47 -13.14
CA HIS A 77 -2.87 -1.54 -13.89
C HIS A 77 -1.36 -1.30 -14.00
N LEU A 78 -0.56 -2.35 -13.84
CA LEU A 78 0.90 -2.24 -13.79
C LEU A 78 1.49 -1.65 -15.08
N GLU A 79 0.86 -1.93 -16.22
CA GLU A 79 1.27 -1.46 -17.55
C GLU A 79 1.19 0.05 -17.68
N TYR A 80 0.21 0.69 -17.04
CA TYR A 80 0.00 2.14 -17.14
C TYR A 80 1.04 2.97 -16.37
N PHE A 81 1.84 2.36 -15.50
CA PHE A 81 2.94 3.09 -14.85
C PHE A 81 3.99 3.60 -15.83
N GLU A 82 4.13 3.01 -17.02
CA GLU A 82 5.07 3.49 -18.05
C GLU A 82 4.70 4.86 -18.63
N GLU A 83 3.44 5.27 -18.45
CA GLU A 83 2.89 6.53 -18.96
C GLU A 83 2.94 7.66 -17.92
N SER A 84 3.31 7.35 -16.68
CA SER A 84 3.38 8.32 -15.59
C SER A 84 4.50 9.32 -15.76
N GLU A 85 4.23 10.60 -15.49
CA GLU A 85 5.25 11.66 -15.42
C GLU A 85 5.95 11.73 -14.05
N LEU A 86 5.29 11.23 -13.01
CA LEU A 86 5.79 11.17 -11.64
C LEU A 86 5.39 9.83 -11.01
N ILE A 87 6.34 9.16 -10.38
CA ILE A 87 6.11 7.94 -9.61
C ILE A 87 6.61 8.15 -8.18
N LEU A 88 5.68 8.08 -7.23
CA LEU A 88 5.97 8.09 -5.79
C LEU A 88 6.03 6.65 -5.29
N ILE A 89 7.23 6.18 -4.96
CA ILE A 89 7.45 4.87 -4.36
C ILE A 89 7.51 5.05 -2.85
N TRP A 90 6.37 4.88 -2.19
CA TRP A 90 6.20 5.16 -0.77
C TRP A 90 6.16 3.87 0.07
N GLY A 91 7.11 3.73 1.00
CA GLY A 91 7.16 2.62 1.94
C GLY A 91 7.39 1.26 1.28
N ALA A 92 8.02 1.26 0.10
CA ALA A 92 8.21 0.07 -0.71
C ALA A 92 9.63 -0.01 -1.28
N ASN A 93 10.12 -1.24 -1.45
CA ASN A 93 11.39 -1.54 -2.12
C ASN A 93 11.17 -2.53 -3.29
N PRO A 94 10.56 -2.09 -4.40
CA PRO A 94 10.21 -2.96 -5.52
C PRO A 94 11.37 -3.70 -6.18
N ILE A 95 12.60 -3.17 -6.10
CA ILE A 95 13.78 -3.91 -6.57
C ILE A 95 13.92 -5.26 -5.85
N ALA A 96 13.55 -5.32 -4.56
CA ALA A 96 13.61 -6.55 -3.78
C ALA A 96 12.27 -7.33 -3.79
N SER A 97 11.13 -6.63 -3.81
CA SER A 97 9.83 -7.26 -3.54
C SER A 97 8.83 -7.27 -4.71
N SER A 98 9.09 -6.53 -5.78
CA SER A 98 8.17 -6.40 -6.92
C SER A 98 8.90 -6.02 -8.21
N LEU A 99 9.69 -6.96 -8.74
CA LEU A 99 10.48 -6.75 -9.95
C LEU A 99 9.61 -6.43 -11.18
N HIS A 100 8.40 -6.98 -11.25
CA HIS A 100 7.44 -6.70 -12.32
C HIS A 100 7.06 -5.21 -12.36
N PHE A 101 6.82 -4.59 -11.20
CA PHE A 101 6.61 -3.15 -11.11
C PHE A 101 7.88 -2.37 -11.44
N TRP A 102 9.03 -2.79 -10.89
CA TRP A 102 10.29 -2.07 -11.07
C TRP A 102 10.68 -1.94 -12.55
N THR A 103 10.44 -2.97 -13.37
CA THR A 103 10.67 -2.90 -14.82
C THR A 103 9.84 -1.80 -15.48
N ARG A 104 8.57 -1.64 -15.11
CA ARG A 104 7.68 -0.60 -15.64
C ARG A 104 8.09 0.80 -15.16
N ALA A 105 8.45 0.95 -13.88
CA ALA A 105 8.96 2.21 -13.33
C ALA A 105 10.26 2.67 -14.00
N GLN A 106 11.16 1.75 -14.36
CA GLN A 106 12.36 2.08 -15.14
C GLN A 106 12.02 2.54 -16.56
N GLU A 107 11.00 1.97 -17.18
CA GLU A 107 10.57 2.41 -18.51
C GLU A 107 9.97 3.81 -18.47
N ALA A 108 9.11 4.09 -17.47
CA ALA A 108 8.62 5.45 -17.21
C ALA A 108 9.81 6.43 -17.04
N LYS A 109 10.81 6.04 -16.23
CA LYS A 109 12.03 6.84 -16.03
C LYS A 109 12.74 7.16 -17.34
N ARG A 110 12.87 6.20 -18.26
CA ARG A 110 13.49 6.43 -19.59
C ARG A 110 12.68 7.37 -20.45
N ARG A 111 11.35 7.38 -20.30
CA ARG A 111 10.43 8.30 -20.98
C ARG A 111 10.37 9.68 -20.34
N GLY A 112 11.14 9.92 -19.27
CA GLY A 112 11.24 11.22 -18.61
C GLY A 112 10.49 11.32 -17.28
N ALA A 113 9.90 10.24 -16.78
CA ALA A 113 9.23 10.25 -15.49
C ALA A 113 10.20 10.58 -14.34
N HIS A 114 9.76 11.42 -13.41
CA HIS A 114 10.47 11.65 -12.17
C HIS A 114 10.11 10.56 -11.14
N LEU A 115 11.10 10.06 -10.40
CA LEU A 115 10.93 8.94 -9.47
C LEU A 115 11.38 9.41 -8.10
N VAL A 116 10.48 9.32 -7.12
CA VAL A 116 10.76 9.69 -5.73
C VAL A 116 10.53 8.49 -4.83
N ALA A 117 11.54 8.14 -4.04
CA ALA A 117 11.39 7.17 -2.96
C ALA A 117 11.09 7.88 -1.65
N ILE A 118 10.06 7.43 -0.94
CA ILE A 118 9.71 7.90 0.41
C ILE A 118 9.83 6.70 1.34
N ASP A 119 10.92 6.61 2.09
CA ASP A 119 11.28 5.44 2.91
C ASP A 119 12.29 5.87 4.00
N PRO A 120 12.13 5.51 5.28
CA PRO A 120 13.07 5.88 6.35
C PRO A 120 14.53 5.51 6.09
N TYR A 121 14.79 4.42 5.37
CA TYR A 121 16.16 4.01 5.05
C TYR A 121 16.42 4.10 3.55
N ARG A 122 17.70 4.20 3.19
CA ARG A 122 18.11 4.26 1.78
C ARG A 122 18.13 2.85 1.20
N SER A 123 16.98 2.42 0.68
CA SER A 123 16.82 1.13 0.01
C SER A 123 17.47 1.10 -1.38
N LEU A 124 17.65 -0.09 -1.96
CA LEU A 124 18.11 -0.24 -3.36
C LEU A 124 17.24 0.57 -4.33
N THR A 125 15.93 0.60 -4.08
CA THR A 125 15.01 1.40 -4.88
C THR A 125 15.30 2.90 -4.72
N ALA A 126 15.49 3.37 -3.49
CA ALA A 126 15.81 4.77 -3.21
C ALA A 126 17.12 5.22 -3.88
N GLU A 127 18.13 4.36 -3.94
CA GLU A 127 19.39 4.64 -4.66
C GLU A 127 19.21 4.85 -6.17
N LYS A 128 18.14 4.30 -6.76
CA LYS A 128 17.84 4.41 -8.20
C LYS A 128 16.81 5.49 -8.52
N CYS A 129 16.19 6.08 -7.50
CA CYS A 129 15.26 7.20 -7.66
C CYS A 129 16.03 8.51 -7.83
N HIS A 130 15.36 9.51 -8.40
CA HIS A 130 15.92 10.86 -8.55
C HIS A 130 15.99 11.58 -7.20
N GLN A 131 15.00 11.33 -6.35
CA GLN A 131 14.93 11.87 -5.01
C GLN A 131 14.62 10.77 -3.99
N HIS A 132 15.22 10.88 -2.81
CA HIS A 132 14.90 10.07 -1.65
C HIS A 132 14.50 10.98 -0.48
N ILE A 133 13.33 10.72 0.09
CA ILE A 133 12.79 11.40 1.26
C ILE A 133 12.83 10.42 2.43
N ALA A 134 13.81 10.61 3.31
CA ALA A 134 14.03 9.78 4.49
C ALA A 134 13.26 10.32 5.70
N LEU A 135 11.96 10.03 5.76
CA LEU A 135 11.12 10.38 6.90
C LEU A 135 11.34 9.45 8.09
N ARG A 136 11.04 9.92 9.31
CA ARG A 136 11.05 9.08 10.50
C ARG A 136 9.97 7.98 10.41
N PRO A 137 10.25 6.74 10.85
CA PRO A 137 9.24 5.69 10.85
C PRO A 137 7.94 6.11 11.55
N GLY A 138 6.79 5.88 10.90
CA GLY A 138 5.47 6.16 11.45
C GLY A 138 4.98 7.61 11.29
N THR A 139 5.70 8.45 10.54
CA THR A 139 5.31 9.86 10.31
C THR A 139 4.63 10.09 8.95
N ASP A 140 4.33 9.04 8.21
CA ASP A 140 3.76 9.07 6.86
C ASP A 140 2.48 9.90 6.78
N GLY A 141 1.58 9.76 7.77
CA GLY A 141 0.34 10.52 7.83
C GLY A 141 0.56 12.04 7.95
N ALA A 142 1.59 12.46 8.70
CA ALA A 142 1.95 13.88 8.79
C ALA A 142 2.55 14.37 7.47
N PHE A 143 3.39 13.56 6.82
CA PHE A 143 3.97 13.89 5.52
C PHE A 143 2.89 14.04 4.44
N ALA A 144 1.93 13.12 4.36
CA ALA A 144 0.80 13.20 3.43
C ALA A 144 -0.03 14.47 3.63
N LEU A 145 -0.35 14.82 4.88
CA LEU A 145 -1.06 16.06 5.20
C LEU A 145 -0.25 17.31 4.84
N GLY A 146 1.07 17.28 4.99
CA GLY A 146 1.96 18.35 4.54
C GLY A 146 1.97 18.52 3.02
N MET A 147 2.03 17.44 2.26
CA MET A 147 1.91 17.50 0.80
C MET A 147 0.56 18.10 0.39
N MET A 148 -0.53 17.65 1.01
CA MET A 148 -1.88 18.21 0.77
C MET A 148 -1.94 19.70 1.12
N HIS A 149 -1.32 20.11 2.24
CA HIS A 149 -1.28 21.50 2.64
C HIS A 149 -0.71 22.38 1.54
N VAL A 150 0.45 22.00 0.98
CA VAL A 150 1.08 22.80 -0.07
C VAL A 150 0.27 22.80 -1.35
N LEU A 151 -0.24 21.64 -1.79
CA LEU A 151 -1.08 21.56 -2.99
C LEU A 151 -2.32 22.46 -2.92
N ILE A 152 -2.96 22.50 -1.74
CA ILE A 152 -4.13 23.36 -1.48
C ILE A 152 -3.72 24.84 -1.48
N ASN A 153 -2.65 25.19 -0.74
CA ASN A 153 -2.25 26.58 -0.54
C ASN A 153 -1.70 27.22 -1.83
N GLU A 154 -1.05 26.43 -2.69
CA GLU A 154 -0.51 26.88 -3.97
C GLU A 154 -1.49 26.71 -5.15
N ASN A 155 -2.73 26.31 -4.88
CA ASN A 155 -3.79 26.15 -5.88
C ASN A 155 -3.42 25.18 -7.03
N LEU A 156 -2.84 24.03 -6.67
CA LEU A 156 -2.32 23.03 -7.60
C LEU A 156 -3.26 21.85 -7.84
N LEU A 157 -4.51 22.00 -7.41
CA LEU A 157 -5.51 20.95 -7.46
C LEU A 157 -6.41 21.12 -8.67
N ASP A 158 -6.89 20.00 -9.20
CA ASP A 158 -7.99 19.98 -10.14
C ASP A 158 -9.32 20.17 -9.38
N HIS A 159 -9.80 21.41 -9.36
CA HIS A 159 -11.02 21.78 -8.63
C HIS A 159 -12.28 21.21 -9.26
N ASP A 160 -12.31 21.05 -10.59
CA ASP A 160 -13.47 20.50 -11.30
C ASP A 160 -13.65 19.02 -10.96
N TYR A 161 -12.53 18.27 -10.92
CA TYR A 161 -12.53 16.89 -10.48
C TYR A 161 -12.97 16.76 -9.02
N ILE A 162 -12.42 17.59 -8.13
CA ILE A 162 -12.77 17.56 -6.70
C ILE A 162 -14.27 17.81 -6.51
N ALA A 163 -14.83 18.82 -7.19
CA ALA A 163 -16.25 19.16 -7.10
C ALA A 163 -17.16 18.05 -7.66
N SER A 164 -16.74 17.38 -8.73
CA SER A 164 -17.60 16.43 -9.47
C SER A 164 -17.47 14.98 -8.98
N HIS A 165 -16.32 14.60 -8.39
CA HIS A 165 -15.96 13.20 -8.17
C HIS A 165 -15.48 12.89 -6.74
N THR A 166 -15.55 13.84 -5.81
CA THR A 166 -15.10 13.60 -4.42
C THR A 166 -16.14 14.05 -3.40
N VAL A 167 -15.99 13.57 -2.17
CA VAL A 167 -16.80 13.99 -1.01
C VAL A 167 -15.88 14.28 0.17
N GLY A 168 -16.30 15.17 1.07
CA GLY A 168 -15.56 15.47 2.31
C GLY A 168 -14.29 16.31 2.13
N PHE A 169 -14.09 16.94 0.97
CA PHE A 169 -12.90 17.76 0.71
C PHE A 169 -12.73 18.92 1.71
N ASP A 170 -13.80 19.60 2.11
CA ASP A 170 -13.69 20.72 3.06
C ASP A 170 -13.16 20.30 4.43
N ALA A 171 -13.61 19.14 4.93
CA ALA A 171 -13.12 18.58 6.18
C ALA A 171 -11.64 18.15 6.06
N LEU A 172 -11.27 17.52 4.94
CA LEU A 172 -9.88 17.17 4.63
C LEU A 172 -8.99 18.40 4.54
N ARG A 173 -9.47 19.45 3.86
CA ARG A 173 -8.78 20.73 3.70
C ARG A 173 -8.52 21.35 5.06
N ALA A 174 -9.54 21.48 5.92
CA ALA A 174 -9.37 22.01 7.27
C ALA A 174 -8.31 21.21 8.07
N ARG A 175 -8.31 19.88 7.92
CA ARG A 175 -7.31 19.03 8.56
C ARG A 175 -5.90 19.25 8.01
N ALA A 176 -5.73 19.32 6.69
CA ALA A 176 -4.44 19.54 6.04
C ALA A 176 -3.86 20.94 6.37
N MET A 177 -4.71 21.96 6.48
CA MET A 177 -4.27 23.32 6.87
C MET A 177 -3.61 23.37 8.26
N ALA A 178 -3.91 22.42 9.15
CA ALA A 178 -3.25 22.31 10.46
C ALA A 178 -1.81 21.74 10.39
N TYR A 179 -1.33 21.34 9.22
CA TYR A 179 -0.01 20.72 8.98
C TYR A 179 0.84 21.55 8.00
N PRO A 180 1.25 22.77 8.38
CA PRO A 180 2.17 23.55 7.55
C PRO A 180 3.54 22.84 7.42
N PRO A 181 4.31 23.12 6.35
CA PRO A 181 5.57 22.44 6.06
C PRO A 181 6.56 22.41 7.23
N GLU A 182 6.67 23.49 8.00
CA GLU A 182 7.60 23.58 9.13
C GLU A 182 7.25 22.59 10.24
N ARG A 183 5.94 22.43 10.52
CA ARG A 183 5.45 21.45 11.49
C ARG A 183 5.70 20.03 11.01
N VAL A 184 5.43 19.76 9.73
CA VAL A 184 5.61 18.44 9.12
C VAL A 184 7.08 18.05 9.09
N ALA A 185 7.97 19.00 8.78
CA ALA A 185 9.42 18.83 8.81
C ALA A 185 9.91 18.38 10.19
N GLN A 186 9.44 19.04 11.25
CA GLN A 186 9.76 18.67 12.63
C GLN A 186 9.28 17.26 13.00
N ILE A 187 8.04 16.92 12.66
CA ILE A 187 7.46 15.59 12.92
C ILE A 187 8.26 14.52 12.18
N CYS A 188 8.45 14.70 10.87
CA CYS A 188 9.06 13.72 9.99
C CYS A 188 10.60 13.68 10.10
N GLY A 189 11.22 14.65 10.75
CA GLY A 189 12.69 14.75 10.84
C GLY A 189 13.37 15.05 9.51
N ILE A 190 12.69 15.77 8.61
CA ILE A 190 13.20 16.16 7.29
C ILE A 190 13.34 17.69 7.21
N CYS A 191 14.09 18.20 6.23
CA CYS A 191 14.11 19.64 5.96
C CYS A 191 12.75 20.08 5.37
N GLY A 192 12.25 21.26 5.74
CA GLY A 192 10.97 21.80 5.21
C GLY A 192 10.94 21.92 3.68
N ALA A 193 12.09 22.24 3.06
CA ALA A 193 12.22 22.28 1.60
C ALA A 193 12.02 20.91 0.94
N THR A 194 12.21 19.80 1.67
CA THR A 194 12.08 18.43 1.16
C THR A 194 10.62 18.00 0.99
N ILE A 195 9.66 18.71 1.61
CA ILE A 195 8.23 18.37 1.53
C ILE A 195 7.65 18.66 0.14
N TRP A 196 8.24 19.60 -0.62
CA TRP A 196 7.73 19.98 -1.93
C TRP A 196 8.71 19.69 -3.06
N MET A 197 8.23 19.00 -4.09
CA MET A 197 8.98 18.61 -5.29
C MET A 197 9.08 19.82 -6.25
N ARG A 198 9.93 20.80 -5.92
CA ARG A 198 10.20 21.99 -6.77
C ARG A 198 10.68 21.59 -8.16
N ASP A 199 11.49 20.55 -8.22
CA ASP A 199 12.27 20.22 -9.41
C ASP A 199 11.52 19.34 -10.42
N ALA A 200 10.47 18.61 -10.01
CA ALA A 200 9.74 17.72 -10.91
C ALA A 200 8.99 18.48 -12.03
N ARG A 201 8.79 19.80 -11.89
CA ARG A 201 8.15 20.66 -12.90
C ARG A 201 9.11 21.59 -13.65
N GLN A 202 10.36 21.72 -13.22
CA GLN A 202 11.34 22.61 -13.87
C GLN A 202 12.04 21.98 -15.09
N THR A 203 11.70 20.74 -15.45
CA THR A 203 12.25 20.05 -16.63
C THR A 203 11.40 20.20 -17.90
N ARG A 204 10.53 21.22 -17.95
CA ARG A 204 9.83 21.65 -19.18
C ARG A 204 10.23 23.05 -19.57
#